data_AF-A0A9E3SMF7-F1
#
_entry.id   AF-A0A9E3SMF7-F1
#
_cell.length_a   1.000
_cell.length_b   1.000
_cell.length_c   1.000
_cell.angle_alpha   90.00
_cell.angle_beta   90.00
_cell.angle_gamma   90.00
#
_symmetry.space_group_name_H-M   'P 1'
#
loop_
_entity.id
_entity.type
_entity.pdbx_description
1 polymer ?
#
loop_
_entity_poly.entity_id
_entity_poly.type
_entity_poly.pdbx_seq_one_letter_code
_entity_poly.pdbx_strand_id
1 'polypeptide(L)'
;QTGKLFALTDDGAGNWTSVALNVEASWENSDRYGHELSIAKNEIDATYTVLVGAPGDDGENNGQPNRGLVVMYETALPIVANNLVPVPVLSGHVNADDEYGQSVAIDVMGTNCVIGAWKHDAVPGSFKEGAVALFSFAEAFAGVWEGTIDTDWTNPGNWSDGNVPNGNTSVTIADDAPNMPVLNTLGFCLNLSLDQNETLTLDGQDALLRVNGDATILGELIIPEGANNDLATLEVYGDFYVFCEKDKQLPAGAYYGDLEVEASSAYSNYLNQAGDVYSYGRLYLQNRGKLQIGPHYLELHDYISGSSNGGLHSTLESDLKLTGEPVIAVNLSRNIKKINNLTVDNVKGVNKIMNGSLHIHGTLNLVSGEFKVRPEFAGGASLYLYNSMIGNDALLVTYPESSLWIEGELENIQLPSSLTTLTTLGINNPNNVRLNSNVFVNFILWLVSGDIDNNGFQIGFGPTGEYWSGSDAVIQDDFLDPDNPPSKIWVQAGGSVEVDGVAEVEELDVDGGAKAYNKDEFAKSLSRLEISEVERQQLVDAWEQAAKAGREAGGALTIRPIKGLTVTYTIDVGGSLTLKSSLAGNASFIDNTNSATAIQA
;
A
#
# COMPACT_ATOMS: atom_id res chain seq x y z
N GLN A 1 28.59 28.49 -52.65
CA GLN A 1 27.19 28.11 -52.35
C GLN A 1 26.92 28.57 -50.92
N THR A 2 25.77 29.19 -50.67
CA THR A 2 25.42 29.79 -49.36
C THR A 2 25.33 28.75 -48.23
N GLY A 3 24.96 27.51 -48.53
CA GLY A 3 24.70 26.48 -47.52
C GLY A 3 23.25 26.50 -47.03
N LYS A 4 22.76 25.40 -46.44
CA LYS A 4 21.36 25.24 -46.00
C LYS A 4 21.27 24.28 -44.81
N LEU A 5 20.33 24.54 -43.91
CA LEU A 5 19.97 23.65 -42.81
C LEU A 5 18.58 23.04 -43.04
N PHE A 6 18.43 21.76 -42.73
CA PHE A 6 17.17 21.04 -42.84
C PHE A 6 16.87 20.33 -41.52
N ALA A 7 15.64 20.46 -41.03
CA ALA A 7 15.10 19.59 -40.00
C ALA A 7 14.40 18.40 -40.67
N LEU A 8 14.72 17.18 -40.24
CA LEU A 8 14.07 15.96 -40.69
C LEU A 8 13.19 15.44 -39.56
N THR A 9 11.91 15.18 -39.85
CA THR A 9 10.97 14.60 -38.89
C THR A 9 10.51 13.23 -39.38
N ASP A 10 10.56 12.24 -38.49
CA ASP A 10 10.02 10.89 -38.71
C ASP A 10 8.58 10.85 -38.21
N ASP A 11 7.67 10.30 -39.02
CA ASP A 11 6.28 10.09 -38.64
C ASP A 11 6.06 8.83 -37.78
N GLY A 12 7.13 8.10 -37.46
CA GLY A 12 7.10 6.84 -36.72
C GLY A 12 6.71 5.63 -37.59
N ALA A 13 6.36 5.86 -38.85
CA ALA A 13 6.17 4.84 -39.88
C ALA A 13 7.40 4.70 -40.80
N GLY A 14 8.49 5.42 -40.49
CA GLY A 14 9.72 5.44 -41.28
C GLY A 14 9.66 6.38 -42.48
N ASN A 15 8.64 7.25 -42.58
CA ASN A 15 8.63 8.31 -43.57
C ASN A 15 9.25 9.57 -42.97
N TRP A 16 10.22 10.14 -43.69
CA TRP A 16 10.90 11.35 -43.29
C TRP A 16 10.36 12.54 -44.08
N THR A 17 9.96 13.60 -43.38
CA THR A 17 9.65 14.88 -44.00
C THR A 17 10.74 15.89 -43.68
N SER A 18 11.13 16.71 -44.66
CA SER A 18 12.14 17.74 -44.50
C SER A 18 11.52 19.13 -44.48
N VAL A 19 11.95 19.94 -43.53
CA VAL A 19 11.64 21.37 -43.46
C VAL A 19 12.94 22.13 -43.61
N ALA A 20 13.03 22.98 -44.63
CA ALA A 20 14.15 23.89 -44.77
C ALA A 20 14.04 24.97 -43.68
N LEU A 21 15.06 25.08 -42.84
CA LEU A 21 15.16 26.13 -41.84
C LEU A 21 15.77 27.35 -42.54
N ASN A 22 14.90 28.19 -43.10
CA ASN A 22 15.32 29.43 -43.76
C ASN A 22 15.72 30.43 -42.69
N VAL A 23 16.99 30.46 -42.31
CA VAL A 23 17.50 31.50 -41.42
C VAL A 23 18.29 32.54 -42.22
N GLU A 24 17.90 33.80 -42.07
CA GLU A 24 18.48 34.96 -42.75
C GLU A 24 19.84 35.38 -42.15
N ALA A 25 20.88 34.55 -42.21
CA ALA A 25 22.23 34.94 -41.81
C ALA A 25 23.04 35.42 -43.02
N SER A 26 23.08 36.75 -43.26
CA SER A 26 23.94 37.58 -44.18
C SER A 26 24.26 37.17 -45.63
N TRP A 27 24.04 35.93 -46.07
CA TRP A 27 23.85 35.43 -47.44
C TRP A 27 24.89 35.87 -48.48
N GLU A 28 26.17 35.67 -48.20
CA GLU A 28 27.20 35.71 -49.24
C GLU A 28 27.40 34.34 -49.89
N ASN A 29 27.73 34.38 -51.18
CA ASN A 29 28.06 33.16 -51.89
C ASN A 29 29.38 32.62 -51.35
N SER A 30 29.31 31.48 -50.63
CA SER A 30 30.43 30.64 -50.13
C SER A 30 30.66 30.66 -48.63
N ASP A 31 29.67 31.10 -47.85
CA ASP A 31 29.73 31.09 -46.38
C ASP A 31 29.78 29.69 -45.77
N ARG A 32 29.40 28.68 -46.56
CA ARG A 32 29.33 27.27 -46.12
C ARG A 32 28.45 27.12 -44.88
N TYR A 33 27.33 27.82 -44.80
CA TYR A 33 26.40 27.69 -43.68
C TYR A 33 25.85 26.24 -43.57
N GLY A 34 25.85 25.68 -42.36
CA GLY A 34 25.53 24.27 -42.15
C GLY A 34 26.69 23.33 -42.46
N HIS A 35 27.93 23.83 -42.45
CA HIS A 35 29.12 23.02 -42.62
C HIS A 35 29.25 21.96 -41.51
N GLU A 36 29.02 22.39 -40.28
CA GLU A 36 28.98 21.53 -39.10
C GLU A 36 27.75 21.87 -38.26
N LEU A 37 27.24 20.88 -37.52
CA LEU A 37 26.09 21.01 -36.63
C LEU A 37 26.36 20.29 -35.32
N SER A 38 25.97 20.89 -34.20
CA SER A 38 25.85 20.18 -32.92
C SER A 38 24.50 20.51 -32.29
N ILE A 39 23.90 19.54 -31.59
CA ILE A 39 22.61 19.69 -30.95
C ILE A 39 22.67 19.15 -29.52
N ALA A 40 22.18 19.94 -28.58
CA ALA A 40 21.90 19.54 -27.22
C ALA A 40 20.39 19.58 -27.00
N LYS A 41 19.86 18.58 -26.29
CA LYS A 41 18.51 18.65 -25.75
C LYS A 41 18.66 19.06 -24.29
N ASN A 42 18.03 20.15 -23.92
CA ASN A 42 17.81 20.44 -22.51
C ASN A 42 16.70 19.48 -22.02
N GLU A 43 17.09 18.51 -21.20
CA GLU A 43 16.16 17.50 -20.67
C GLU A 43 15.12 18.11 -19.70
N ILE A 44 15.35 19.34 -19.21
CA ILE A 44 14.53 19.99 -18.18
C ILE A 44 13.31 20.71 -18.78
N ASP A 45 13.46 21.35 -19.93
CA ASP A 45 12.39 22.13 -20.58
C ASP A 45 12.04 21.63 -22.00
N ALA A 46 12.67 20.54 -22.43
CA ALA A 46 12.54 19.96 -23.77
C ALA A 46 12.87 20.94 -24.90
N THR A 47 13.64 21.99 -24.62
CA THR A 47 14.21 22.86 -25.63
C THR A 47 15.48 22.23 -26.22
N TYR A 48 15.81 22.66 -27.43
CA TYR A 48 16.98 22.21 -28.15
C TYR A 48 17.86 23.40 -28.47
N THR A 49 19.12 23.30 -28.08
CA THR A 49 20.16 24.24 -28.50
C THR A 49 20.87 23.65 -29.70
N VAL A 50 20.84 24.36 -30.82
CA VAL A 50 21.46 23.95 -32.07
C VAL A 50 22.56 24.94 -32.44
N LEU A 51 23.79 24.44 -32.58
CA LEU A 51 24.92 25.20 -33.10
C LEU A 51 25.15 24.86 -34.57
N VAL A 52 25.33 25.89 -35.38
CA VAL A 52 25.58 25.77 -36.81
C VAL A 52 26.84 26.52 -37.20
N GLY A 53 27.79 25.82 -37.79
CA GLY A 53 29.01 26.42 -38.33
C GLY A 53 28.83 26.97 -39.75
N ALA A 54 29.43 28.13 -40.00
CA ALA A 54 29.52 28.81 -41.29
C ALA A 54 30.96 29.33 -41.50
N PRO A 55 31.94 28.44 -41.71
CA PRO A 55 33.36 28.80 -41.72
C PRO A 55 33.81 29.61 -42.94
N GLY A 56 32.95 29.80 -43.93
CA GLY A 56 33.23 30.66 -45.09
C GLY A 56 32.77 32.11 -44.91
N ASP A 57 32.02 32.41 -43.85
CA ASP A 57 31.45 33.74 -43.62
C ASP A 57 32.57 34.79 -43.44
N ASP A 58 32.49 35.91 -44.15
CA ASP A 58 33.44 37.03 -44.07
C ASP A 58 32.94 38.20 -43.20
N GLY A 59 31.78 38.04 -42.54
CA GLY A 59 31.09 39.05 -41.75
C GLY A 59 30.23 40.00 -42.58
N GLU A 60 29.98 41.22 -42.09
CA GLU A 60 29.11 42.21 -42.78
C GLU A 60 29.79 42.99 -43.92
N ASN A 61 31.02 42.63 -44.31
CA ASN A 61 31.81 43.42 -45.27
C ASN A 61 32.31 42.58 -46.43
N ASN A 62 31.47 42.46 -47.49
CA ASN A 62 31.78 41.79 -48.75
C ASN A 62 33.23 42.04 -49.21
N GLY A 63 34.06 41.00 -49.20
CA GLY A 63 35.42 41.03 -49.71
C GLY A 63 36.51 41.14 -48.64
N GLN A 64 36.16 40.95 -47.37
CA GLN A 64 37.12 40.57 -46.34
C GLN A 64 37.48 39.08 -46.45
N PRO A 65 38.60 38.64 -45.88
CA PRO A 65 38.93 37.22 -45.86
C PRO A 65 38.05 36.47 -44.84
N ASN A 66 37.78 35.18 -45.09
CA ASN A 66 36.79 34.38 -44.37
C ASN A 66 37.10 34.31 -42.87
N ARG A 67 36.28 34.91 -42.03
CA ARG A 67 36.45 34.87 -40.56
C ARG A 67 35.81 33.63 -39.97
N GLY A 68 34.73 33.16 -40.59
CA GLY A 68 33.88 32.09 -40.09
C GLY A 68 32.95 32.58 -38.98
N LEU A 69 31.75 32.00 -38.96
CA LEU A 69 30.68 32.31 -38.03
C LEU A 69 30.15 31.01 -37.41
N VAL A 70 29.74 31.09 -36.14
CA VAL A 70 28.87 30.08 -35.53
C VAL A 70 27.61 30.78 -35.07
N VAL A 71 26.48 30.16 -35.43
CA VAL A 71 25.16 30.64 -35.07
C VAL A 71 24.54 29.65 -34.10
N MET A 72 24.01 30.18 -33.00
CA MET A 72 23.22 29.41 -32.04
C MET A 72 21.73 29.65 -32.27
N TYR A 73 20.96 28.59 -32.06
CA TYR A 73 19.51 28.58 -32.09
C TYR A 73 18.97 27.88 -30.85
N GLU A 74 17.91 28.43 -30.28
CA GLU A 74 17.09 27.77 -29.27
C GLU A 74 15.70 27.52 -29.84
N THR A 75 15.20 26.29 -29.72
CA THR A 75 13.88 25.92 -30.24
C THR A 75 13.23 24.82 -29.42
N ALA A 76 11.91 24.91 -29.24
CA ALA A 76 11.09 23.77 -28.82
C ALA A 76 10.69 22.92 -30.04
N LEU A 77 10.31 21.66 -29.82
CA LEU A 77 9.72 20.82 -30.88
C LEU A 77 8.21 21.07 -31.02
N PRO A 78 7.65 21.00 -32.25
CA PRO A 78 8.36 20.82 -33.53
C PRO A 78 9.06 22.10 -33.98
N ILE A 79 10.23 21.97 -34.63
CA ILE A 79 10.98 23.12 -35.15
C ILE A 79 10.16 23.80 -36.27
N VAL A 80 9.68 25.02 -36.02
CA VAL A 80 8.99 25.84 -37.02
C VAL A 80 9.97 26.88 -37.54
N ALA A 81 10.15 26.96 -38.86
CA ALA A 81 11.21 27.74 -39.53
C ALA A 81 11.28 29.24 -39.18
N ASN A 82 10.26 29.82 -38.53
CA ASN A 82 10.16 31.26 -38.27
C ASN A 82 10.56 31.69 -36.84
N ASN A 83 10.94 30.78 -35.95
CA ASN A 83 11.26 31.10 -34.54
C ASN A 83 12.76 31.10 -34.21
N LEU A 84 13.61 30.96 -35.23
CA LEU A 84 15.05 30.88 -35.05
C LEU A 84 15.67 32.28 -35.07
N VAL A 85 15.97 32.84 -33.90
CA VAL A 85 16.74 34.08 -33.78
C VAL A 85 18.22 33.71 -33.74
N PRO A 86 19.01 34.03 -34.78
CA PRO A 86 20.43 33.69 -34.80
C PRO A 86 21.19 34.57 -33.80
N VAL A 87 21.90 33.96 -32.86
CA VAL A 87 22.84 34.67 -31.98
C VAL A 87 24.27 34.42 -32.49
N PRO A 88 24.98 35.45 -33.01
CA PRO A 88 26.38 35.31 -33.40
C PRO A 88 27.26 35.07 -32.17
N VAL A 89 28.00 33.95 -32.14
CA VAL A 89 28.84 33.58 -30.97
C VAL A 89 30.21 34.30 -30.97
N LEU A 90 30.66 34.79 -32.13
CA LEU A 90 32.00 35.38 -32.32
C LEU A 90 31.94 36.61 -33.24
N SER A 91 32.07 37.82 -32.70
CA SER A 91 32.17 39.06 -33.51
C SER A 91 33.41 39.92 -33.23
N GLY A 92 34.15 39.66 -32.13
CA GLY A 92 35.18 40.58 -31.62
C GLY A 92 36.65 40.16 -31.75
N HIS A 93 36.96 38.88 -32.00
CA HIS A 93 38.34 38.33 -31.92
C HIS A 93 38.81 37.54 -33.16
N VAL A 94 38.04 37.57 -34.24
CA VAL A 94 38.35 36.80 -35.45
C VAL A 94 39.28 37.61 -36.35
N ASN A 95 40.52 37.11 -36.52
CA ASN A 95 41.36 37.63 -37.58
C ASN A 95 40.78 37.19 -38.93
N ALA A 96 41.10 37.95 -39.96
CA ALA A 96 40.83 37.55 -41.33
C ALA A 96 41.41 36.15 -41.62
N ASP A 97 40.66 35.31 -42.32
CA ASP A 97 41.02 33.94 -42.74
C ASP A 97 40.99 32.83 -41.67
N ASP A 98 40.55 33.06 -40.42
CA ASP A 98 40.58 32.06 -39.35
C ASP A 98 39.62 30.87 -39.53
N GLU A 99 38.51 31.07 -40.24
CA GLU A 99 37.44 30.08 -40.50
C GLU A 99 36.88 29.41 -39.24
N TYR A 100 36.36 30.19 -38.29
CA TYR A 100 35.61 29.65 -37.13
C TYR A 100 34.33 28.90 -37.56
N GLY A 101 33.96 27.86 -36.81
CA GLY A 101 32.80 27.01 -37.14
C GLY A 101 33.14 25.88 -38.12
N GLN A 102 34.44 25.58 -38.29
CA GLN A 102 34.89 24.38 -38.99
C GLN A 102 34.49 23.10 -38.26
N SER A 103 34.47 23.16 -36.93
CA SER A 103 33.86 22.17 -36.06
C SER A 103 33.12 22.87 -34.92
N VAL A 104 32.01 22.28 -34.48
CA VAL A 104 31.26 22.74 -33.31
C VAL A 104 30.87 21.54 -32.46
N ALA A 105 30.91 21.70 -31.14
CA ALA A 105 30.36 20.75 -30.19
C ALA A 105 29.72 21.53 -29.05
N ILE A 106 28.58 21.05 -28.55
CA ILE A 106 27.90 21.60 -27.39
C ILE A 106 27.81 20.54 -26.30
N ASP A 107 27.88 20.95 -25.04
CA ASP A 107 27.65 20.05 -23.91
C ASP A 107 26.18 19.60 -23.83
N VAL A 108 25.91 18.59 -23.02
CA VAL A 108 24.57 18.02 -22.86
C VAL A 108 23.55 19.05 -22.34
N MET A 109 24.03 20.05 -21.62
CA MET A 109 23.19 21.08 -21.01
C MET A 109 22.91 22.26 -21.96
N GLY A 110 23.54 22.32 -23.14
CA GLY A 110 23.37 23.43 -24.08
C GLY A 110 24.10 24.72 -23.68
N THR A 111 25.00 24.66 -22.69
CA THR A 111 25.53 25.84 -21.98
C THR A 111 26.97 26.16 -22.36
N ASN A 112 27.75 25.14 -22.69
CA ASN A 112 29.14 25.28 -23.07
C ASN A 112 29.32 24.73 -24.47
N CYS A 113 30.04 25.46 -25.30
CA CYS A 113 30.41 24.99 -26.61
C CYS A 113 31.88 25.15 -26.93
N VAL A 114 32.34 24.25 -27.79
CA VAL A 114 33.68 24.20 -28.33
C VAL A 114 33.58 24.52 -29.81
N ILE A 115 34.27 25.56 -30.27
CA ILE A 115 34.28 25.99 -31.66
C ILE A 115 35.69 25.87 -32.22
N GLY A 116 35.86 25.07 -33.26
CA GLY A 116 37.12 24.94 -33.98
C GLY A 116 37.29 26.01 -35.05
N ALA A 117 38.52 26.50 -35.19
CA ALA A 117 38.98 27.37 -36.26
C ALA A 117 40.23 26.75 -36.90
N TRP A 118 40.13 26.32 -38.16
CA TRP A 118 41.22 25.59 -38.82
C TRP A 118 42.43 26.48 -39.13
N LYS A 119 42.21 27.77 -39.36
CA LYS A 119 43.22 28.70 -39.88
C LYS A 119 43.62 29.78 -38.90
N HIS A 120 43.24 29.67 -37.63
CA HIS A 120 43.57 30.69 -36.65
C HIS A 120 45.08 30.89 -36.55
N ASP A 121 45.52 32.14 -36.73
CA ASP A 121 46.89 32.57 -36.54
C ASP A 121 47.06 33.08 -35.10
N ALA A 122 47.61 32.25 -34.21
CA ALA A 122 47.82 32.62 -32.80
C ALA A 122 48.80 33.80 -32.62
N VAL A 123 49.58 34.11 -33.66
CA VAL A 123 50.51 35.24 -33.71
C VAL A 123 50.37 35.91 -35.08
N PRO A 124 50.27 37.26 -35.18
CA PRO A 124 50.22 37.95 -36.46
C PRO A 124 51.37 37.54 -37.39
N GLY A 125 51.04 36.86 -38.49
CA GLY A 125 52.00 36.38 -39.49
C GLY A 125 52.49 34.94 -39.33
N SER A 126 51.96 34.15 -38.39
CA SER A 126 52.08 32.69 -38.44
C SER A 126 51.13 32.12 -39.52
N PHE A 127 51.31 30.86 -39.92
CA PHE A 127 50.43 30.23 -40.91
C PHE A 127 49.59 29.15 -40.24
N LYS A 128 48.29 29.41 -40.05
CA LYS A 128 47.21 28.41 -39.93
C LYS A 128 47.50 27.32 -38.90
N GLU A 129 47.81 27.72 -37.68
CA GLU A 129 48.15 26.79 -36.60
C GLU A 129 46.91 26.10 -36.03
N GLY A 130 45.73 26.68 -36.28
CA GLY A 130 44.44 26.18 -35.82
C GLY A 130 44.22 26.53 -34.35
N ALA A 131 42.95 26.70 -33.98
CA ALA A 131 42.57 26.98 -32.59
C ALA A 131 41.22 26.35 -32.25
N VAL A 132 40.99 26.29 -30.94
CA VAL A 132 39.72 25.92 -30.36
C VAL A 132 39.33 27.02 -29.39
N ALA A 133 38.15 27.58 -29.59
CA ALA A 133 37.56 28.55 -28.69
C ALA A 133 36.50 27.86 -27.82
N LEU A 134 36.56 28.14 -26.53
CA LEU A 134 35.60 27.70 -25.53
C LEU A 134 34.67 28.87 -25.24
N PHE A 135 33.37 28.66 -25.44
CA PHE A 135 32.34 29.62 -25.07
C PHE A 135 31.45 28.99 -24.02
N SER A 136 31.16 29.80 -23.00
CA SER A 136 30.11 29.51 -22.04
C SER A 136 29.04 30.57 -22.26
N PHE A 137 27.84 30.12 -22.60
CA PHE A 137 26.66 30.95 -22.66
C PHE A 137 26.20 31.12 -21.21
N ALA A 138 26.91 31.95 -20.45
CA ALA A 138 26.53 32.33 -19.09
C ALA A 138 25.34 33.31 -19.14
N GLU A 139 24.28 32.96 -19.87
CA GLU A 139 22.97 33.38 -19.44
C GLU A 139 22.64 32.46 -18.28
N ALA A 140 22.48 33.06 -17.10
CA ALA A 140 21.98 32.34 -15.97
C ALA A 140 20.68 31.65 -16.36
N PHE A 141 20.69 30.31 -16.40
CA PHE A 141 19.48 29.53 -16.60
C PHE A 141 18.54 29.88 -15.45
N ALA A 142 17.44 30.54 -15.77
CA ALA A 142 16.47 30.94 -14.77
C ALA A 142 16.09 29.73 -13.92
N GLY A 143 16.11 29.90 -12.59
CA GLY A 143 15.73 28.85 -11.65
C GLY A 143 16.83 27.86 -11.25
N VAL A 144 18.09 28.09 -11.60
CA VAL A 144 19.21 27.34 -10.97
C VAL A 144 19.50 27.93 -9.59
N TRP A 145 19.43 27.10 -8.55
CA TRP A 145 19.83 27.47 -7.19
C TRP A 145 21.36 27.46 -7.07
N GLU A 146 21.95 28.63 -6.82
CA GLU A 146 23.39 28.76 -6.58
C GLU A 146 23.71 28.86 -5.09
N GLY A 147 22.76 29.28 -4.24
CA GLY A 147 22.95 29.35 -2.79
C GLY A 147 24.13 30.21 -2.33
N THR A 148 24.55 31.21 -3.10
CA THR A 148 25.79 31.96 -2.87
C THR A 148 25.71 32.96 -1.71
N ILE A 149 24.51 33.38 -1.30
CA ILE A 149 24.30 34.38 -0.24
C ILE A 149 23.93 33.70 1.08
N ASP A 150 22.86 32.89 1.08
CA ASP A 150 22.34 32.19 2.25
C ASP A 150 21.44 31.00 1.82
N THR A 151 20.67 30.44 2.75
CA THR A 151 19.76 29.32 2.51
C THR A 151 18.33 29.75 2.14
N ASP A 152 17.98 31.04 2.17
CA ASP A 152 16.58 31.48 2.02
C ASP A 152 16.11 31.36 0.56
N TRP A 153 15.14 30.47 0.30
CA TRP A 153 14.53 30.29 -1.02
C TRP A 153 14.09 31.61 -1.66
N THR A 154 13.62 32.55 -0.84
CA THR A 154 13.04 33.81 -1.29
C THR A 154 14.07 34.92 -1.54
N ASN A 155 15.35 34.68 -1.28
CA ASN A 155 16.41 35.63 -1.57
C ASN A 155 16.82 35.54 -3.06
N PRO A 156 16.53 36.54 -3.91
CA PRO A 156 16.84 36.49 -5.33
C PRO A 156 18.33 36.32 -5.61
N GLY A 157 19.21 36.72 -4.68
CA GLY A 157 20.66 36.58 -4.83
C GLY A 157 21.18 35.15 -4.74
N ASN A 158 20.35 34.18 -4.32
CA ASN A 158 20.70 32.76 -4.35
C ASN A 158 20.36 32.08 -5.67
N TRP A 159 19.67 32.76 -6.60
CA TRP A 159 19.27 32.23 -7.89
C TRP A 159 20.18 32.80 -8.97
N SER A 160 20.59 31.95 -9.91
CA SER A 160 21.53 32.30 -10.98
C SER A 160 21.12 33.56 -11.76
N ASP A 161 19.82 33.72 -12.04
CA ASP A 161 19.27 34.83 -12.83
C ASP A 161 18.87 36.04 -11.98
N GLY A 162 19.12 35.99 -10.67
CA GLY A 162 18.78 37.04 -9.73
C GLY A 162 17.28 37.18 -9.48
N ASN A 163 16.45 36.20 -9.85
CA ASN A 163 15.01 36.20 -9.64
C ASN A 163 14.56 34.96 -8.85
N VAL A 164 13.66 35.16 -7.89
CA VAL A 164 13.01 34.02 -7.22
C VAL A 164 12.08 33.33 -8.22
N PRO A 165 12.13 31.98 -8.33
CA PRO A 165 11.25 31.23 -9.21
C PRO A 165 9.79 31.54 -8.99
N ASN A 166 9.07 31.53 -10.10
CA ASN A 166 7.61 31.56 -10.11
C ASN A 166 7.09 30.30 -10.82
N GLY A 167 5.77 30.14 -10.89
CA GLY A 167 5.14 28.97 -11.50
C GLY A 167 5.43 28.73 -13.00
N ASN A 168 6.21 29.60 -13.65
CA ASN A 168 6.68 29.44 -15.04
C ASN A 168 8.20 29.19 -15.15
N THR A 169 8.92 29.12 -14.03
CA THR A 169 10.38 28.92 -13.98
C THR A 169 10.67 27.51 -13.49
N SER A 170 11.34 26.69 -14.30
CA SER A 170 11.83 25.38 -13.86
C SER A 170 12.99 25.55 -12.90
N VAL A 171 12.97 24.80 -11.80
CA VAL A 171 13.99 24.87 -10.75
C VAL A 171 14.90 23.66 -10.78
N THR A 172 16.20 23.91 -10.69
CA THR A 172 17.22 22.89 -10.51
C THR A 172 18.08 23.23 -9.30
N ILE A 173 18.22 22.27 -8.39
CA ILE A 173 19.12 22.35 -7.23
C ILE A 173 20.20 21.28 -7.44
N ALA A 174 21.43 21.72 -7.67
CA ALA A 174 22.57 20.88 -8.08
C ALA A 174 23.67 20.77 -6.99
N ASP A 175 24.54 19.76 -7.14
CA ASP A 175 25.56 19.23 -6.20
C ASP A 175 26.74 20.14 -5.86
N ASP A 176 26.60 21.46 -5.96
CA ASP A 176 27.69 22.40 -5.69
C ASP A 176 27.30 23.68 -4.95
N ALA A 177 26.02 23.88 -4.64
CA ALA A 177 25.58 25.05 -3.89
C ALA A 177 26.16 25.05 -2.46
N PRO A 178 26.85 26.12 -2.00
CA PRO A 178 27.45 26.15 -0.67
C PRO A 178 26.40 26.24 0.46
N ASN A 179 25.19 26.71 0.16
CA ASN A 179 24.06 26.78 1.08
C ASN A 179 22.83 26.16 0.41
N MET A 180 22.30 25.07 0.96
CA MET A 180 21.11 24.41 0.41
C MET A 180 19.84 25.19 0.72
N PRO A 181 18.83 25.14 -0.17
CA PRO A 181 17.63 25.93 -0.01
C PRO A 181 16.75 25.48 1.16
N VAL A 182 16.22 26.47 1.86
CA VAL A 182 15.20 26.36 2.90
C VAL A 182 14.00 27.22 2.46
N LEU A 183 12.87 26.57 2.24
CA LEU A 183 11.59 27.21 1.99
C LEU A 183 10.77 27.20 3.28
N ASN A 184 10.41 28.38 3.79
CA ASN A 184 9.60 28.54 5.00
C ASN A 184 8.30 29.34 4.78
N THR A 185 7.91 29.47 3.50
CA THR A 185 6.76 30.23 3.03
C THR A 185 6.24 29.61 1.75
N LEU A 186 5.32 30.29 1.06
CA LEU A 186 4.81 29.89 -0.24
C LEU A 186 5.87 30.05 -1.34
N GLY A 187 6.28 28.94 -1.96
CA GLY A 187 7.17 28.89 -3.12
C GLY A 187 6.45 28.36 -4.36
N PHE A 188 6.95 28.74 -5.54
CA PHE A 188 6.43 28.29 -6.83
C PHE A 188 7.56 27.93 -7.79
N CYS A 189 7.35 26.89 -8.60
CA CYS A 189 8.15 26.63 -9.79
C CYS A 189 7.28 25.96 -10.88
N LEU A 190 7.80 25.93 -12.12
CA LEU A 190 7.22 25.13 -13.19
C LEU A 190 7.53 23.66 -12.93
N ASN A 191 8.78 23.24 -13.12
CA ASN A 191 9.28 21.92 -12.77
C ASN A 191 10.25 22.01 -11.58
N LEU A 192 10.50 20.90 -10.90
CA LEU A 192 11.52 20.80 -9.85
C LEU A 192 12.43 19.60 -10.10
N SER A 193 13.74 19.83 -10.21
CA SER A 193 14.77 18.79 -10.20
C SER A 193 15.66 18.98 -8.96
N LEU A 194 15.68 17.96 -8.10
CA LEU A 194 16.60 17.87 -6.97
C LEU A 194 17.57 16.73 -7.21
N ASP A 195 18.83 17.07 -7.49
CA ASP A 195 19.87 16.10 -7.83
C ASP A 195 20.23 15.20 -6.64
N GLN A 196 20.94 14.10 -6.92
CA GLN A 196 21.33 13.14 -5.90
C GLN A 196 22.28 13.77 -4.88
N ASN A 197 22.06 13.48 -3.60
CA ASN A 197 22.76 14.04 -2.42
C ASN A 197 22.38 15.48 -2.04
N GLU A 198 21.50 16.12 -2.81
CA GLU A 198 21.04 17.47 -2.51
C GLU A 198 19.89 17.47 -1.52
N THR A 199 19.74 18.61 -0.84
CA THR A 199 18.66 18.79 0.13
C THR A 199 17.83 20.02 -0.21
N LEU A 200 16.51 19.88 -0.09
CA LEU A 200 15.59 21.01 -0.01
C LEU A 200 14.82 20.88 1.29
N THR A 201 14.96 21.88 2.15
CA THR A 201 14.24 21.89 3.43
C THR A 201 12.93 22.66 3.29
N LEU A 202 11.83 22.03 3.65
CA LEU A 202 10.53 22.69 3.81
C LEU A 202 10.30 22.94 5.31
N ASP A 203 10.63 24.13 5.79
CA ASP A 203 10.71 24.47 7.21
C ASP A 203 9.56 25.35 7.68
N GLY A 204 8.70 24.81 8.55
CA GLY A 204 7.65 25.55 9.23
C GLY A 204 6.26 25.45 8.58
N GLN A 205 5.28 26.01 9.28
CA GLN A 205 3.84 25.83 9.00
C GLN A 205 3.39 26.46 7.68
N ASP A 206 4.04 27.55 7.26
CA ASP A 206 3.69 28.27 6.03
C ASP A 206 4.48 27.78 4.81
N ALA A 207 5.34 26.76 4.98
CA ALA A 207 6.09 26.16 3.89
C ALA A 207 5.14 25.37 2.98
N LEU A 208 4.86 25.94 1.81
CA LEU A 208 4.10 25.31 0.74
C LEU A 208 4.86 25.50 -0.56
N LEU A 209 5.34 24.41 -1.16
CA LEU A 209 5.91 24.45 -2.50
C LEU A 209 4.86 23.98 -3.53
N ARG A 210 4.59 24.81 -4.52
CA ARG A 210 3.76 24.47 -5.68
C ARG A 210 4.62 24.26 -6.92
N VAL A 211 4.56 23.06 -7.47
CA VAL A 211 5.20 22.68 -8.73
C VAL A 211 4.10 22.54 -9.78
N ASN A 212 4.05 23.45 -10.75
CA ASN A 212 2.97 23.47 -11.76
C ASN A 212 3.07 22.33 -12.80
N GLY A 213 4.25 21.75 -12.97
CA GLY A 213 4.56 20.61 -13.81
C GLY A 213 5.15 19.48 -12.98
N ASP A 214 6.23 18.88 -13.48
CA ASP A 214 6.79 17.65 -12.93
C ASP A 214 7.84 17.93 -11.85
N ALA A 215 7.95 17.01 -10.90
CA ALA A 215 8.97 17.06 -9.86
C ALA A 215 9.74 15.73 -9.78
N THR A 216 11.06 15.82 -9.87
CA THR A 216 12.00 14.69 -9.77
C THR A 216 12.92 14.89 -8.58
N ILE A 217 12.80 14.02 -7.59
CA ILE A 217 13.54 14.08 -6.33
C ILE A 217 14.48 12.89 -6.22
N LEU A 218 15.74 13.10 -6.57
CA LEU A 218 16.83 12.14 -6.38
C LEU A 218 17.55 12.35 -5.04
N GLY A 219 17.63 13.61 -4.60
CA GLY A 219 18.11 14.03 -3.29
C GLY A 219 17.11 13.77 -2.15
N GLU A 220 17.14 14.61 -1.12
CA GLU A 220 16.32 14.52 0.08
C GLU A 220 15.45 15.76 0.27
N LEU A 221 14.15 15.56 0.43
CA LEU A 221 13.26 16.58 0.97
C LEU A 221 13.29 16.48 2.49
N ILE A 222 13.81 17.51 3.15
CA ILE A 222 13.89 17.57 4.60
C ILE A 222 12.67 18.28 5.13
N ILE A 223 11.94 17.62 6.03
CA ILE A 223 10.81 18.18 6.76
C ILE A 223 11.21 18.16 8.23
N PRO A 224 11.66 19.30 8.80
CA PRO A 224 12.10 19.35 10.18
C PRO A 224 10.97 18.89 11.12
N GLU A 225 11.30 18.00 12.06
CA GLU A 225 10.34 17.56 13.07
C GLU A 225 9.89 18.74 13.95
N GLY A 226 8.75 19.35 13.61
CA GLY A 226 8.05 20.32 14.42
C GLY A 226 7.04 19.64 15.35
N ALA A 227 6.99 20.04 16.62
CA ALA A 227 6.14 19.44 17.66
C ALA A 227 4.61 19.60 17.47
N ASN A 228 4.15 20.12 16.34
CA ASN A 228 2.75 20.33 16.02
C ASN A 228 2.53 19.80 14.60
N ASN A 229 1.52 18.94 14.43
CA ASN A 229 1.13 18.23 13.20
C ASN A 229 0.75 19.12 11.99
N ASP A 230 1.19 20.37 11.93
CA ASP A 230 0.99 21.31 10.83
C ASP A 230 2.25 21.28 9.95
N LEU A 231 2.30 20.26 9.10
CA LEU A 231 3.49 19.91 8.33
C LEU A 231 3.62 20.74 7.07
N ALA A 232 4.86 20.99 6.66
CA ALA A 232 5.14 21.57 5.36
C ALA A 232 4.49 20.76 4.23
N THR A 233 4.03 21.46 3.20
CA THR A 233 3.22 20.88 2.12
C THR A 233 3.91 21.00 0.76
N LEU A 234 3.73 19.95 -0.04
CA LEU A 234 4.13 19.90 -1.44
C LEU A 234 2.89 19.65 -2.31
N GLU A 235 2.66 20.53 -3.28
CA GLU A 235 1.65 20.34 -4.32
C GLU A 235 2.36 20.18 -5.67
N VAL A 236 2.13 19.05 -6.35
CA VAL A 236 2.72 18.77 -7.67
C VAL A 236 1.60 18.54 -8.67
N TYR A 237 1.50 19.40 -9.69
CA TYR A 237 0.43 19.36 -10.68
C TYR A 237 0.71 18.41 -11.86
N GLY A 238 1.98 18.13 -12.14
CA GLY A 238 2.43 17.06 -13.03
C GLY A 238 2.79 15.78 -12.27
N ASP A 239 3.69 15.00 -12.85
CA ASP A 239 4.15 13.73 -12.28
C ASP A 239 5.19 13.98 -11.17
N PHE A 240 5.10 13.22 -10.09
CA PHE A 240 6.06 13.28 -8.99
C PHE A 240 6.86 11.99 -8.91
N TYR A 241 8.13 12.07 -9.25
CA TYR A 241 9.10 10.99 -9.11
C TYR A 241 9.94 11.19 -7.86
N VAL A 242 9.96 10.20 -6.98
CA VAL A 242 10.79 10.21 -5.78
C VAL A 242 11.52 8.90 -5.57
N PHE A 243 12.77 9.05 -5.16
CA PHE A 243 13.63 7.93 -4.85
C PHE A 243 13.60 7.59 -3.36
N CYS A 244 13.06 6.44 -3.00
CA CYS A 244 13.01 5.95 -1.63
C CYS A 244 14.37 5.42 -1.18
N GLU A 245 14.88 6.02 -0.12
CA GLU A 245 16.04 5.57 0.63
C GLU A 245 15.72 5.57 2.13
N LYS A 246 16.66 5.11 2.96
CA LYS A 246 16.47 5.09 4.41
C LYS A 246 16.22 6.52 4.90
N ASP A 247 15.27 6.68 5.82
CA ASP A 247 14.98 7.94 6.52
C ASP A 247 14.38 9.07 5.64
N LYS A 248 14.22 8.88 4.32
CA LYS A 248 13.52 9.83 3.45
C LYS A 248 12.02 9.85 3.74
N GLN A 249 11.44 11.05 3.62
CA GLN A 249 10.02 11.28 3.84
C GLN A 249 9.32 11.76 2.56
N LEU A 250 8.05 11.39 2.42
CA LEU A 250 7.13 11.98 1.46
C LEU A 250 6.41 13.15 2.15
N PRO A 251 6.55 14.40 1.67
CA PRO A 251 5.84 15.52 2.25
C PRO A 251 4.32 15.35 2.21
N ALA A 252 3.65 15.96 3.18
CA ALA A 252 2.21 16.12 3.14
C ALA A 252 1.81 16.92 1.90
N GLY A 253 0.58 16.73 1.40
CA GLY A 253 0.04 17.53 0.31
C GLY A 253 -0.58 16.71 -0.82
N ALA A 254 -0.68 17.34 -1.98
CA ALA A 254 -1.48 16.86 -3.11
C ALA A 254 -0.61 16.62 -4.35
N TYR A 255 -0.74 15.42 -4.91
CA TYR A 255 0.01 14.97 -6.08
C TYR A 255 -1.01 14.70 -7.19
N TYR A 256 -1.09 15.59 -8.17
CA TYR A 256 -2.15 15.57 -9.18
C TYR A 256 -1.85 14.67 -10.37
N GLY A 257 -0.58 14.55 -10.77
CA GLY A 257 -0.12 13.52 -11.71
C GLY A 257 0.20 12.20 -11.02
N ASP A 258 0.96 11.36 -11.70
CA ASP A 258 1.38 10.06 -11.15
C ASP A 258 2.37 10.25 -10.00
N LEU A 259 2.13 9.54 -8.88
CA LEU A 259 3.03 9.46 -7.75
C LEU A 259 3.91 8.22 -7.93
N GLU A 260 5.14 8.42 -8.40
CA GLU A 260 6.09 7.38 -8.72
C GLU A 260 7.15 7.23 -7.61
N VAL A 261 7.23 6.03 -7.03
CA VAL A 261 8.18 5.71 -5.95
C VAL A 261 9.10 4.58 -6.39
N GLU A 262 10.40 4.87 -6.40
CA GLU A 262 11.48 3.97 -6.82
C GLU A 262 12.53 3.74 -5.74
N ALA A 263 13.43 2.75 -5.89
CA ALA A 263 14.54 2.50 -4.95
C ALA A 263 15.83 2.07 -5.67
N SER A 264 17.01 2.54 -5.22
CA SER A 264 18.34 2.18 -5.81
C SER A 264 18.82 0.80 -5.43
N SER A 265 18.55 0.39 -4.19
CA SER A 265 19.35 -0.63 -3.54
C SER A 265 18.59 -1.90 -3.20
N ALA A 266 19.33 -2.98 -3.00
CA ALA A 266 18.78 -4.26 -2.57
C ALA A 266 18.10 -4.22 -1.18
N TYR A 267 18.25 -3.11 -0.43
CA TYR A 267 17.67 -2.91 0.90
C TYR A 267 16.41 -2.07 0.81
N SER A 268 15.29 -2.69 1.15
CA SER A 268 13.96 -2.16 1.01
C SER A 268 13.60 -1.22 2.16
N ASN A 269 14.02 0.03 2.08
CA ASN A 269 13.59 1.06 3.02
C ASN A 269 12.20 1.59 2.61
N TYR A 270 11.48 2.14 3.58
CA TYR A 270 10.19 2.78 3.36
C TYR A 270 10.41 4.27 3.10
N LEU A 271 9.77 4.80 2.07
CA LEU A 271 9.44 6.22 2.05
C LEU A 271 8.30 6.42 3.04
N ASN A 272 8.55 7.13 4.15
CA ASN A 272 7.54 7.37 5.16
C ASN A 272 6.79 8.66 4.84
N GLN A 273 5.47 8.65 4.92
CA GLN A 273 4.72 9.90 4.89
C GLN A 273 5.13 10.75 6.10
N ALA A 274 5.42 12.02 5.86
CA ALA A 274 5.59 12.99 6.93
C ALA A 274 4.24 13.46 7.47
N GLY A 275 3.20 13.46 6.61
CA GLY A 275 1.83 13.86 6.92
C GLY A 275 0.83 13.32 5.90
N ASP A 276 -0.37 13.88 5.88
CA ASP A 276 -1.45 13.39 5.02
C ASP A 276 -1.16 13.62 3.53
N VAL A 277 -1.45 12.61 2.71
CA VAL A 277 -1.14 12.58 1.28
C VAL A 277 -2.39 12.31 0.46
N TYR A 278 -2.57 13.11 -0.59
CA TYR A 278 -3.65 12.98 -1.56
C TYR A 278 -3.07 12.72 -2.95
N SER A 279 -3.27 11.52 -3.50
CA SER A 279 -2.83 11.15 -4.85
C SER A 279 -4.03 11.16 -5.79
N TYR A 280 -4.04 12.09 -6.75
CA TYR A 280 -5.09 12.17 -7.76
C TYR A 280 -4.77 11.37 -9.02
N GLY A 281 -3.49 11.23 -9.36
CA GLY A 281 -3.02 10.28 -10.36
C GLY A 281 -2.73 8.91 -9.79
N ARG A 282 -2.10 8.07 -10.61
CA ARG A 282 -1.79 6.68 -10.27
C ARG A 282 -0.67 6.62 -9.24
N LEU A 283 -0.83 5.78 -8.22
CA LEU A 283 0.28 5.43 -7.33
C LEU A 283 1.11 4.31 -7.97
N TYR A 284 2.31 4.65 -8.44
CA TYR A 284 3.19 3.75 -9.17
C TYR A 284 4.41 3.35 -8.33
N LEU A 285 4.40 2.10 -7.85
CA LEU A 285 5.46 1.56 -6.97
C LEU A 285 6.33 0.58 -7.78
N GLN A 286 7.53 0.99 -8.16
CA GLN A 286 8.42 0.17 -9.00
C GLN A 286 9.82 0.01 -8.41
N ASN A 287 10.58 -0.93 -8.94
CA ASN A 287 11.97 -1.20 -8.53
C ASN A 287 12.16 -1.38 -7.01
N ARG A 288 11.22 -2.07 -6.35
CA ARG A 288 11.14 -2.27 -4.89
C ARG A 288 10.80 -1.02 -4.06
N GLY A 289 10.34 0.05 -4.71
CA GLY A 289 9.76 1.22 -4.05
C GLY A 289 8.68 0.81 -3.05
N LYS A 290 8.77 1.39 -1.85
CA LYS A 290 7.83 1.15 -0.75
C LYS A 290 7.37 2.46 -0.14
N LEU A 291 6.06 2.59 0.05
CA LEU A 291 5.43 3.71 0.73
C LEU A 291 4.81 3.22 2.03
N GLN A 292 5.16 3.87 3.14
CA GLN A 292 4.60 3.63 4.46
C GLN A 292 3.70 4.81 4.85
N ILE A 293 2.42 4.52 5.10
CA ILE A 293 1.44 5.55 5.50
C ILE A 293 1.75 6.08 6.92
N GLY A 294 2.23 5.22 7.82
CA GLY A 294 2.53 5.64 9.20
C GLY A 294 1.25 6.02 9.96
N PRO A 295 1.27 6.99 10.88
CA PRO A 295 0.09 7.45 11.62
C PRO A 295 -0.79 8.43 10.81
N HIS A 296 -0.61 8.50 9.50
CA HIS A 296 -1.22 9.51 8.64
C HIS A 296 -2.37 8.95 7.80
N TYR A 297 -2.99 9.86 7.06
CA TYR A 297 -4.06 9.57 6.12
C TYR A 297 -3.55 9.57 4.67
N LEU A 298 -3.89 8.53 3.92
CA LEU A 298 -3.65 8.43 2.48
C LEU A 298 -4.99 8.37 1.72
N GLU A 299 -5.20 9.30 0.79
CA GLU A 299 -6.32 9.27 -0.16
C GLU A 299 -5.81 8.96 -1.57
N LEU A 300 -6.39 7.93 -2.20
CA LEU A 300 -6.07 7.50 -3.56
C LEU A 300 -7.29 7.68 -4.45
N HIS A 301 -7.21 8.52 -5.48
CA HIS A 301 -8.30 8.71 -6.45
C HIS A 301 -8.18 7.79 -7.69
N ASP A 302 -7.02 7.14 -7.87
CA ASP A 302 -6.77 6.22 -8.98
C ASP A 302 -6.17 4.88 -8.50
N TYR A 303 -5.84 3.98 -9.43
CA TYR A 303 -5.35 2.64 -9.11
C TYR A 303 -3.88 2.61 -8.67
N ILE A 304 -3.52 1.55 -7.94
CA ILE A 304 -2.12 1.23 -7.57
C ILE A 304 -1.54 0.28 -8.62
N SER A 305 -0.32 0.54 -9.09
CA SER A 305 0.39 -0.37 -10.01
C SER A 305 1.90 -0.41 -9.79
N GLY A 306 2.60 -1.22 -10.60
CA GLY A 306 4.05 -1.34 -10.60
C GLY A 306 4.58 -2.74 -10.30
N SER A 307 5.89 -2.91 -10.45
CA SER A 307 6.57 -4.19 -10.19
C SER A 307 6.62 -4.53 -8.69
N SER A 308 6.41 -3.53 -7.83
CA SER A 308 6.32 -3.66 -6.37
C SER A 308 4.86 -3.73 -5.93
N ASN A 309 4.05 -4.66 -6.45
CA ASN A 309 2.62 -4.82 -6.07
C ASN A 309 2.35 -5.12 -4.56
N GLY A 310 3.39 -5.14 -3.71
CA GLY A 310 3.27 -5.11 -2.25
C GLY A 310 3.95 -3.89 -1.61
N GLY A 311 4.20 -2.82 -2.35
CA GLY A 311 5.01 -1.69 -1.88
C GLY A 311 4.27 -0.77 -0.91
N LEU A 312 2.94 -0.88 -0.80
CA LEU A 312 2.15 -0.07 0.13
C LEU A 312 2.02 -0.76 1.49
N HIS A 313 2.37 -0.05 2.55
CA HIS A 313 2.41 -0.51 3.93
C HIS A 313 1.65 0.43 4.87
N SER A 314 1.03 -0.15 5.90
CA SER A 314 0.24 0.54 6.92
C SER A 314 0.64 0.11 8.34
N THR A 315 0.20 0.86 9.33
CA THR A 315 0.28 0.57 10.77
C THR A 315 -1.12 0.51 11.37
N LEU A 316 -1.22 0.32 12.68
CA LEU A 316 -2.49 0.39 13.43
C LEU A 316 -3.07 1.81 13.54
N GLU A 317 -2.31 2.82 13.11
CA GLU A 317 -2.69 4.24 13.17
C GLU A 317 -2.93 4.80 11.77
N SER A 318 -2.63 4.04 10.71
CA SER A 318 -2.83 4.47 9.32
C SER A 318 -4.30 4.52 8.96
N ASP A 319 -4.68 5.55 8.22
CA ASP A 319 -5.99 5.66 7.58
C ASP A 319 -5.84 5.66 6.05
N LEU A 320 -6.71 4.93 5.36
CA LEU A 320 -6.72 4.84 3.89
C LEU A 320 -8.11 5.09 3.34
N LYS A 321 -8.22 5.99 2.37
CA LYS A 321 -9.42 6.17 1.56
C LYS A 321 -9.10 5.85 0.10
N LEU A 322 -9.89 4.95 -0.48
CA LEU A 322 -9.88 4.68 -1.91
C LEU A 322 -11.08 5.40 -2.51
N THR A 323 -10.86 6.37 -3.38
CA THR A 323 -11.93 7.16 -4.00
C THR A 323 -11.75 7.32 -5.51
N GLY A 324 -12.57 8.15 -6.14
CA GLY A 324 -12.49 8.45 -7.56
C GLY A 324 -13.05 7.37 -8.47
N GLU A 325 -12.64 7.43 -9.74
CA GLU A 325 -13.17 6.62 -10.83
C GLU A 325 -12.04 5.85 -11.53
N PRO A 326 -11.28 5.00 -10.81
CA PRO A 326 -10.12 4.33 -11.39
C PRO A 326 -10.55 3.44 -12.56
N VAL A 327 -9.63 3.25 -13.52
CA VAL A 327 -9.91 2.38 -14.68
C VAL A 327 -10.09 0.91 -14.30
N ILE A 328 -9.48 0.50 -13.18
CA ILE A 328 -9.55 -0.85 -12.61
C ILE A 328 -9.82 -0.79 -11.10
N ALA A 329 -10.38 -1.87 -10.58
CA ALA A 329 -10.53 -2.04 -9.14
C ALA A 329 -9.18 -2.16 -8.44
N VAL A 330 -9.10 -1.62 -7.22
CA VAL A 330 -7.88 -1.69 -6.42
C VAL A 330 -7.72 -3.11 -5.88
N ASN A 331 -6.51 -3.65 -6.00
CA ASN A 331 -6.11 -4.83 -5.23
C ASN A 331 -5.36 -4.32 -4.02
N LEU A 332 -5.86 -4.57 -2.81
CA LEU A 332 -5.16 -4.14 -1.60
C LEU A 332 -3.85 -4.91 -1.47
N SER A 333 -2.75 -4.17 -1.27
CA SER A 333 -1.39 -4.69 -1.11
C SER A 333 -1.35 -5.77 -0.04
N ARG A 334 -0.62 -6.87 -0.30
CA ARG A 334 -0.38 -7.96 0.67
C ARG A 334 0.32 -7.54 1.96
N ASN A 335 0.86 -6.33 1.97
CA ASN A 335 1.56 -5.77 3.12
C ASN A 335 0.67 -4.87 3.98
N ILE A 336 -0.53 -4.50 3.50
CA ILE A 336 -1.59 -3.91 4.34
C ILE A 336 -2.28 -5.06 5.08
N LYS A 337 -1.71 -5.42 6.24
CA LYS A 337 -2.27 -6.48 7.10
C LYS A 337 -3.10 -5.92 8.25
N LYS A 338 -2.82 -4.68 8.64
CA LYS A 338 -3.46 -3.98 9.75
C LYS A 338 -3.62 -2.53 9.38
N ILE A 339 -4.78 -1.96 9.67
CA ILE A 339 -5.08 -0.56 9.40
C ILE A 339 -6.04 -0.04 10.48
N ASN A 340 -6.02 1.27 10.73
CA ASN A 340 -7.01 1.89 11.58
C ASN A 340 -8.33 2.01 10.82
N ASN A 341 -8.52 3.03 9.99
CA ASN A 341 -9.71 3.20 9.17
C ASN A 341 -9.46 2.86 7.70
N LEU A 342 -10.46 2.24 7.07
CA LEU A 342 -10.49 2.01 5.63
C LEU A 342 -11.83 2.51 5.08
N THR A 343 -11.77 3.47 4.16
CA THR A 343 -12.93 3.92 3.40
C THR A 343 -12.82 3.49 1.94
N VAL A 344 -13.89 2.89 1.42
CA VAL A 344 -14.01 2.50 0.01
C VAL A 344 -15.15 3.31 -0.61
N ASP A 345 -14.76 4.31 -1.39
CA ASP A 345 -15.63 5.24 -2.10
C ASP A 345 -15.18 5.45 -3.54
N ASN A 346 -14.82 4.35 -4.21
CA ASN A 346 -14.48 4.36 -5.63
C ASN A 346 -15.37 3.36 -6.35
N VAL A 347 -15.84 3.69 -7.55
CA VAL A 347 -16.87 2.88 -8.23
C VAL A 347 -16.41 1.47 -8.62
N LYS A 348 -15.09 1.24 -8.73
CA LYS A 348 -14.55 -0.09 -9.07
C LYS A 348 -14.39 -0.98 -7.84
N GLY A 349 -14.41 -0.40 -6.66
CA GLY A 349 -14.23 -1.06 -5.38
C GLY A 349 -12.84 -1.68 -5.19
N VAL A 350 -12.82 -2.68 -4.32
CA VAL A 350 -11.66 -3.52 -4.03
C VAL A 350 -11.90 -4.92 -4.58
N ASN A 351 -11.07 -5.32 -5.54
CA ASN A 351 -11.28 -6.60 -6.23
C ASN A 351 -10.78 -7.81 -5.43
N LYS A 352 -9.69 -7.65 -4.67
CA LYS A 352 -9.21 -8.67 -3.73
C LYS A 352 -8.29 -8.06 -2.68
N ILE A 353 -8.26 -8.73 -1.52
CA ILE A 353 -7.22 -8.57 -0.50
C ILE A 353 -6.09 -9.53 -0.88
N MET A 354 -4.95 -9.02 -1.35
CA MET A 354 -3.88 -9.89 -1.84
C MET A 354 -3.20 -10.61 -0.65
N ASN A 355 -3.16 -11.96 -0.66
CA ASN A 355 -2.41 -12.82 0.27
C ASN A 355 -2.21 -12.28 1.70
N GLY A 356 -3.21 -12.46 2.55
CA GLY A 356 -3.12 -12.14 3.97
C GLY A 356 -4.47 -11.86 4.60
N SER A 357 -4.53 -12.00 5.91
CA SER A 357 -5.61 -11.45 6.71
C SER A 357 -5.50 -9.93 6.77
N LEU A 358 -6.61 -9.24 6.62
CA LEU A 358 -6.71 -7.78 6.82
C LEU A 358 -7.43 -7.53 8.15
N HIS A 359 -6.77 -6.84 9.06
CA HIS A 359 -7.34 -6.38 10.32
C HIS A 359 -7.65 -4.89 10.24
N ILE A 360 -8.92 -4.54 10.49
CA ILE A 360 -9.40 -3.15 10.53
C ILE A 360 -9.77 -2.83 11.98
N HIS A 361 -8.92 -2.05 12.63
CA HIS A 361 -9.03 -1.76 14.07
C HIS A 361 -9.97 -0.57 14.37
N GLY A 362 -10.02 0.38 13.45
CA GLY A 362 -10.99 1.46 13.41
C GLY A 362 -12.22 1.03 12.61
N THR A 363 -12.64 1.85 11.66
CA THR A 363 -13.90 1.66 10.93
C THR A 363 -13.64 1.21 9.50
N LEU A 364 -14.38 0.21 9.03
CA LEU A 364 -14.58 -0.07 7.62
C LEU A 364 -15.82 0.69 7.12
N ASN A 365 -15.63 1.67 6.25
CA ASN A 365 -16.71 2.47 5.66
C ASN A 365 -16.85 2.15 4.17
N LEU A 366 -17.98 1.55 3.77
CA LEU A 366 -18.27 1.22 2.39
C LEU A 366 -19.28 2.22 1.81
N VAL A 367 -18.83 3.09 0.92
CA VAL A 367 -19.66 4.14 0.31
C VAL A 367 -20.03 3.77 -1.11
N SER A 368 -19.04 3.39 -1.93
CA SER A 368 -19.24 3.00 -3.34
C SER A 368 -18.20 1.96 -3.78
N GLY A 369 -18.59 1.12 -4.75
CA GLY A 369 -17.78 -0.01 -5.25
C GLY A 369 -17.80 -1.24 -4.34
N GLU A 370 -17.76 -2.43 -4.93
CA GLU A 370 -17.77 -3.69 -4.17
C GLU A 370 -16.45 -3.90 -3.40
N PHE A 371 -16.53 -4.30 -2.13
CA PHE A 371 -15.39 -4.76 -1.34
C PHE A 371 -15.39 -6.29 -1.29
N LYS A 372 -14.56 -6.91 -2.12
CA LYS A 372 -14.50 -8.37 -2.27
C LYS A 372 -13.50 -8.99 -1.31
N VAL A 373 -14.01 -9.79 -0.36
CA VAL A 373 -13.18 -10.63 0.53
C VAL A 373 -12.84 -11.93 -0.20
N ARG A 374 -12.08 -11.85 -1.29
CA ARG A 374 -11.73 -13.02 -2.11
C ARG A 374 -10.28 -13.45 -1.85
N PRO A 375 -10.02 -14.67 -1.35
CA PRO A 375 -8.66 -15.17 -1.23
C PRO A 375 -8.08 -15.51 -2.61
N GLU A 376 -6.76 -15.40 -2.75
CA GLU A 376 -6.07 -15.77 -4.00
C GLU A 376 -5.91 -17.30 -4.15
N PHE A 377 -5.88 -18.02 -3.03
CA PHE A 377 -5.76 -19.48 -2.97
C PHE A 377 -6.69 -20.04 -1.88
N ALA A 378 -7.03 -21.34 -1.96
CA ALA A 378 -7.86 -22.03 -0.97
C ALA A 378 -7.26 -21.86 0.45
N GLY A 379 -8.04 -21.30 1.38
CA GLY A 379 -7.66 -21.03 2.78
C GLY A 379 -7.04 -19.66 3.08
N GLY A 380 -7.13 -18.67 2.18
CA GLY A 380 -6.11 -17.61 2.10
C GLY A 380 -6.40 -16.17 2.57
N ALA A 381 -7.63 -15.77 2.93
CA ALA A 381 -7.90 -14.37 3.33
C ALA A 381 -9.06 -14.28 4.32
N SER A 382 -8.75 -13.71 5.48
CA SER A 382 -9.72 -13.39 6.53
C SER A 382 -9.82 -11.88 6.69
N LEU A 383 -11.03 -11.37 6.78
CA LEU A 383 -11.28 -10.01 7.23
C LEU A 383 -11.50 -10.04 8.74
N TYR A 384 -10.76 -9.24 9.50
CA TYR A 384 -10.95 -9.05 10.93
C TYR A 384 -11.47 -7.64 11.18
N LEU A 385 -12.61 -7.53 11.84
CA LEU A 385 -13.25 -6.27 12.19
C LEU A 385 -13.28 -6.12 13.71
N TYR A 386 -12.79 -4.98 14.21
CA TYR A 386 -12.85 -4.66 15.65
C TYR A 386 -14.02 -3.74 16.01
N ASN A 387 -14.66 -3.15 15.00
CA ASN A 387 -15.84 -2.30 15.13
C ASN A 387 -16.89 -2.68 14.07
N SER A 388 -18.13 -2.24 14.27
CA SER A 388 -19.17 -2.32 13.23
C SER A 388 -18.74 -1.58 11.97
N MET A 389 -19.05 -2.17 10.82
CA MET A 389 -18.94 -1.47 9.55
C MET A 389 -19.99 -0.36 9.46
N ILE A 390 -19.70 0.67 8.67
CA ILE A 390 -20.67 1.73 8.34
C ILE A 390 -20.81 1.87 6.82
N GLY A 391 -21.84 2.60 6.40
CA GLY A 391 -22.13 2.83 4.98
C GLY A 391 -23.10 1.79 4.41
N ASN A 392 -22.92 1.45 3.13
CA ASN A 392 -23.73 0.49 2.39
C ASN A 392 -23.13 -0.91 2.50
N ASP A 393 -23.64 -1.70 3.43
CA ASP A 393 -23.18 -3.07 3.68
C ASP A 393 -23.40 -4.02 2.48
N ALA A 394 -24.34 -3.74 1.57
CA ALA A 394 -24.54 -4.48 0.32
C ALA A 394 -23.30 -4.48 -0.58
N LEU A 395 -22.34 -3.58 -0.35
CA LEU A 395 -21.07 -3.54 -1.06
C LEU A 395 -20.04 -4.55 -0.53
N LEU A 396 -20.22 -5.11 0.67
CA LEU A 396 -19.38 -6.20 1.14
C LEU A 396 -19.75 -7.48 0.41
N VAL A 397 -18.82 -8.03 -0.37
CA VAL A 397 -19.04 -9.24 -1.16
C VAL A 397 -18.14 -10.36 -0.62
N THR A 398 -18.78 -11.41 -0.11
CA THR A 398 -18.12 -12.64 0.35
C THR A 398 -18.36 -13.80 -0.60
N TYR A 399 -17.54 -14.83 -0.47
CA TYR A 399 -17.56 -16.07 -1.23
C TYR A 399 -17.53 -17.27 -0.28
N PRO A 400 -17.87 -18.49 -0.75
CA PRO A 400 -17.80 -19.71 0.05
C PRO A 400 -16.46 -19.94 0.77
N GLU A 401 -15.37 -19.42 0.21
CA GLU A 401 -14.01 -19.48 0.74
C GLU A 401 -13.59 -18.28 1.63
N SER A 402 -14.46 -17.28 1.82
CA SER A 402 -14.18 -16.09 2.62
C SER A 402 -14.30 -16.35 4.11
N SER A 403 -13.40 -15.78 4.90
CA SER A 403 -13.47 -15.81 6.36
C SER A 403 -13.71 -14.42 6.92
N LEU A 404 -14.59 -14.31 7.91
CA LEU A 404 -14.84 -13.09 8.67
C LEU A 404 -14.63 -13.35 10.16
N TRP A 405 -13.95 -12.43 10.82
CA TRP A 405 -13.68 -12.46 12.25
C TRP A 405 -14.11 -11.15 12.88
N ILE A 406 -14.88 -11.23 13.95
CA ILE A 406 -15.21 -10.10 14.82
C ILE A 406 -14.34 -10.21 16.07
N GLU A 407 -13.59 -9.16 16.35
CA GLU A 407 -12.61 -9.10 17.44
C GLU A 407 -12.88 -7.88 18.33
N GLY A 408 -12.17 -7.80 19.45
CA GLY A 408 -12.20 -6.65 20.34
C GLY A 408 -13.35 -6.69 21.34
N GLU A 409 -13.63 -5.54 21.94
CA GLU A 409 -14.56 -5.42 23.07
C GLU A 409 -15.64 -4.37 22.82
N LEU A 410 -15.83 -3.90 21.59
CA LEU A 410 -16.88 -2.92 21.32
C LEU A 410 -18.26 -3.57 21.51
N GLU A 411 -19.14 -2.90 22.23
CA GLU A 411 -20.54 -3.32 22.39
C GLU A 411 -21.35 -3.08 21.10
N ASN A 412 -22.43 -3.85 20.93
CA ASN A 412 -23.39 -3.68 19.84
C ASN A 412 -22.78 -3.83 18.42
N ILE A 413 -21.76 -4.68 18.26
CA ILE A 413 -21.27 -5.00 16.91
C ILE A 413 -22.37 -5.75 16.16
N GLN A 414 -22.64 -5.29 14.93
CA GLN A 414 -23.61 -5.93 14.05
C GLN A 414 -22.90 -6.52 12.84
N LEU A 415 -23.28 -7.74 12.48
CA LEU A 415 -22.84 -8.31 11.22
C LEU A 415 -23.52 -7.62 10.03
N PRO A 416 -22.80 -7.45 8.90
CA PRO A 416 -23.39 -6.95 7.66
C PRO A 416 -24.56 -7.81 7.17
N SER A 417 -25.64 -7.18 6.71
CA SER A 417 -26.82 -7.89 6.17
C SER A 417 -26.58 -8.56 4.82
N SER A 418 -25.50 -8.18 4.13
CA SER A 418 -25.04 -8.75 2.87
C SER A 418 -24.32 -10.08 3.01
N LEU A 419 -23.96 -10.48 4.24
CA LEU A 419 -23.35 -11.78 4.48
C LEU A 419 -24.36 -12.88 4.17
N THR A 420 -23.95 -13.77 3.26
CA THR A 420 -24.74 -14.92 2.83
C THR A 420 -24.00 -16.21 3.08
N THR A 421 -22.75 -16.30 2.66
CA THR A 421 -21.91 -17.50 2.84
C THR A 421 -20.48 -17.15 3.23
N LEU A 422 -19.93 -17.91 4.17
CA LEU A 422 -18.56 -17.85 4.65
C LEU A 422 -17.98 -19.27 4.79
N THR A 423 -16.65 -19.42 4.70
CA THR A 423 -15.99 -20.65 5.15
C THR A 423 -15.92 -20.67 6.67
N THR A 424 -15.53 -19.55 7.27
CA THR A 424 -15.38 -19.40 8.71
C THR A 424 -15.98 -18.08 9.16
N LEU A 425 -16.80 -18.15 10.20
CA LEU A 425 -17.20 -17.00 10.99
C LEU A 425 -16.57 -17.16 12.37
N GLY A 426 -15.71 -16.21 12.75
CA GLY A 426 -15.11 -16.16 14.08
C GLY A 426 -15.63 -14.98 14.87
N ILE A 427 -15.91 -15.20 16.15
CA ILE A 427 -16.34 -14.19 17.10
C ILE A 427 -15.49 -14.34 18.35
N ASN A 428 -14.74 -13.29 18.63
CA ASN A 428 -13.94 -13.13 19.82
C ASN A 428 -14.22 -11.73 20.38
N ASN A 429 -15.47 -11.52 20.79
CA ASN A 429 -15.94 -10.28 21.39
C ASN A 429 -16.91 -10.58 22.55
N PRO A 430 -16.56 -10.24 23.80
CA PRO A 430 -17.36 -10.60 24.97
C PRO A 430 -18.72 -9.91 25.07
N ASN A 431 -18.99 -8.86 24.27
CA ASN A 431 -20.19 -8.03 24.35
C ASN A 431 -21.30 -8.43 23.37
N ASN A 432 -21.24 -9.68 22.90
CA ASN A 432 -22.13 -10.29 21.90
C ASN A 432 -22.12 -9.60 20.54
N VAL A 433 -22.44 -10.36 19.49
CA VAL A 433 -22.53 -9.86 18.12
C VAL A 433 -23.93 -10.13 17.57
N ARG A 434 -24.56 -9.11 16.98
CA ARG A 434 -25.91 -9.23 16.44
C ARG A 434 -25.90 -9.65 14.97
N LEU A 435 -26.74 -10.61 14.60
CA LEU A 435 -27.04 -10.94 13.21
C LEU A 435 -28.01 -9.93 12.57
N ASN A 436 -27.78 -9.60 11.31
CA ASN A 436 -28.69 -8.80 10.48
C ASN A 436 -29.20 -9.54 9.23
N SER A 437 -28.79 -10.80 9.05
CA SER A 437 -29.22 -11.70 7.99
C SER A 437 -28.98 -13.15 8.41
N ASN A 438 -29.61 -14.10 7.72
CA ASN A 438 -29.23 -15.51 7.82
C ASN A 438 -27.82 -15.69 7.23
N VAL A 439 -26.98 -16.47 7.92
CA VAL A 439 -25.59 -16.72 7.50
C VAL A 439 -25.36 -18.22 7.31
N PHE A 440 -24.75 -18.60 6.20
CA PHE A 440 -24.32 -19.97 5.94
C PHE A 440 -22.82 -20.13 6.15
N VAL A 441 -22.40 -21.06 7.00
CA VAL A 441 -21.01 -21.33 7.35
C VAL A 441 -20.59 -22.70 6.82
N ASN A 442 -19.75 -22.73 5.79
CA ASN A 442 -19.36 -23.98 5.14
C ASN A 442 -18.50 -24.89 6.02
N PHE A 443 -17.64 -24.30 6.87
CA PHE A 443 -16.65 -25.07 7.62
C PHE A 443 -16.75 -24.90 9.13
N ILE A 444 -16.61 -23.71 9.68
CA ILE A 444 -16.64 -23.59 11.15
C ILE A 444 -17.12 -22.23 11.65
N LEU A 445 -18.01 -22.26 12.66
CA LEU A 445 -18.34 -21.13 13.50
C LEU A 445 -17.51 -21.20 14.78
N TRP A 446 -16.64 -20.20 15.01
CA TRP A 446 -15.81 -20.08 16.21
C TRP A 446 -16.37 -19.01 17.14
N LEU A 447 -16.91 -19.40 18.31
CA LEU A 447 -17.28 -18.47 19.39
C LEU A 447 -16.23 -18.55 20.50
N VAL A 448 -15.16 -17.76 20.40
CA VAL A 448 -14.07 -17.71 21.39
C VAL A 448 -14.47 -16.96 22.65
N SER A 449 -15.17 -15.84 22.48
CA SER A 449 -15.68 -15.03 23.57
C SER A 449 -16.93 -14.30 23.13
N GLY A 450 -17.92 -14.24 24.02
CA GLY A 450 -19.26 -13.70 23.77
C GLY A 450 -20.18 -14.68 23.05
N ASP A 451 -21.36 -14.19 22.70
CA ASP A 451 -22.43 -14.96 22.08
C ASP A 451 -23.01 -14.23 20.84
N ILE A 452 -23.87 -14.90 20.09
CA ILE A 452 -24.58 -14.31 18.96
C ILE A 452 -26.01 -13.92 19.38
N ASP A 453 -26.33 -12.63 19.27
CA ASP A 453 -27.72 -12.16 19.27
C ASP A 453 -28.32 -12.47 17.88
N ASN A 454 -29.11 -13.54 17.80
CA ASN A 454 -29.63 -14.03 16.55
C ASN A 454 -30.63 -13.06 15.89
N ASN A 455 -31.26 -12.17 16.66
CA ASN A 455 -32.19 -11.15 16.17
C ASN A 455 -33.25 -11.70 15.18
N GLY A 456 -33.70 -12.94 15.40
CA GLY A 456 -34.65 -13.64 14.53
C GLY A 456 -34.08 -14.21 13.22
N PHE A 457 -32.75 -14.20 13.06
CA PHE A 457 -32.02 -14.84 11.96
C PHE A 457 -31.38 -16.15 12.42
N GLN A 458 -31.05 -16.99 11.45
CA GLN A 458 -30.50 -18.32 11.65
C GLN A 458 -29.09 -18.47 11.07
N ILE A 459 -28.34 -19.41 11.63
CA ILE A 459 -27.06 -19.87 11.08
C ILE A 459 -27.21 -21.29 10.53
N GLY A 460 -26.95 -21.46 9.24
CA GLY A 460 -26.87 -22.76 8.58
C GLY A 460 -25.43 -23.20 8.36
N PHE A 461 -25.22 -24.50 8.23
CA PHE A 461 -23.91 -25.12 8.11
C PHE A 461 -23.76 -25.95 6.84
N GLY A 462 -22.55 -25.97 6.28
CA GLY A 462 -22.18 -26.92 5.23
C GLY A 462 -22.20 -28.37 5.73
N PRO A 463 -22.11 -29.37 4.82
CA PRO A 463 -22.14 -30.79 5.21
C PRO A 463 -21.06 -31.25 6.19
N THR A 464 -19.97 -30.48 6.29
CA THR A 464 -18.87 -30.69 7.24
C THR A 464 -18.71 -29.51 8.18
N GLY A 465 -19.77 -28.70 8.34
CA GLY A 465 -19.75 -27.48 9.13
C GLY A 465 -19.77 -27.80 10.63
N GLU A 466 -18.88 -27.16 11.37
CA GLU A 466 -18.71 -27.38 12.81
C GLU A 466 -19.07 -26.11 13.60
N TYR A 467 -19.64 -26.30 14.78
CA TYR A 467 -19.87 -25.25 15.77
C TYR A 467 -18.87 -25.42 16.90
N TRP A 468 -18.11 -24.38 17.24
CA TRP A 468 -17.17 -24.39 18.36
C TRP A 468 -17.45 -23.22 19.31
N SER A 469 -17.51 -23.52 20.61
CA SER A 469 -17.68 -22.52 21.68
C SER A 469 -16.59 -22.63 22.75
N GLY A 470 -15.96 -21.50 23.07
CA GLY A 470 -15.00 -21.33 24.15
C GLY A 470 -15.66 -21.25 25.54
N SER A 471 -16.99 -21.12 25.60
CA SER A 471 -17.78 -21.10 26.83
C SER A 471 -18.96 -22.05 26.73
N ASP A 472 -19.91 -21.95 27.66
CA ASP A 472 -21.19 -22.62 27.54
C ASP A 472 -21.82 -22.34 26.17
N ALA A 473 -22.33 -23.38 25.52
CA ALA A 473 -23.06 -23.28 24.26
C ALA A 473 -24.55 -23.48 24.53
N VAL A 474 -25.32 -22.40 24.43
CA VAL A 474 -26.78 -22.44 24.56
C VAL A 474 -27.39 -22.25 23.18
N ILE A 475 -27.84 -23.36 22.58
CA ILE A 475 -28.40 -23.39 21.24
C ILE A 475 -29.92 -23.46 21.36
N GLN A 476 -30.58 -22.36 21.01
CA GLN A 476 -32.04 -22.25 21.00
C GLN A 476 -32.62 -22.70 19.64
N ASP A 477 -33.87 -23.18 19.64
CA ASP A 477 -34.56 -23.80 18.48
C ASP A 477 -34.58 -22.90 17.22
N ASP A 478 -34.51 -21.58 17.39
CA ASP A 478 -34.53 -20.59 16.30
C ASP A 478 -33.14 -20.07 15.90
N PHE A 479 -32.05 -20.54 16.53
CA PHE A 479 -30.69 -20.08 16.24
C PHE A 479 -30.05 -20.81 15.05
N LEU A 480 -30.25 -22.12 14.97
CA LEU A 480 -29.72 -22.94 13.87
C LEU A 480 -30.75 -23.07 12.75
N ASP A 481 -30.27 -23.13 11.51
CA ASP A 481 -31.09 -23.56 10.38
C ASP A 481 -31.38 -25.06 10.52
N PRO A 482 -32.64 -25.49 10.73
CA PRO A 482 -32.98 -26.89 10.92
C PRO A 482 -32.75 -27.75 9.68
N ASP A 483 -32.72 -27.14 8.49
CA ASP A 483 -32.45 -27.85 7.23
C ASP A 483 -30.93 -28.05 7.03
N ASN A 484 -30.09 -27.29 7.75
CA ASN A 484 -28.64 -27.30 7.62
C ASN A 484 -27.95 -27.20 9.00
N PRO A 485 -28.13 -28.18 9.90
CA PRO A 485 -27.50 -28.17 11.23
C PRO A 485 -25.98 -28.42 11.15
N PRO A 486 -25.19 -28.05 12.18
CA PRO A 486 -23.78 -28.40 12.24
C PRO A 486 -23.60 -29.91 12.37
N SER A 487 -22.59 -30.47 11.69
CA SER A 487 -22.24 -31.89 11.82
C SER A 487 -21.59 -32.18 13.18
N LYS A 488 -20.87 -31.20 13.74
CA LYS A 488 -20.22 -31.32 15.05
C LYS A 488 -20.42 -30.09 15.92
N ILE A 489 -20.58 -30.33 17.22
CA ILE A 489 -20.56 -29.29 18.24
C ILE A 489 -19.38 -29.55 19.18
N TRP A 490 -18.52 -28.55 19.33
CA TRP A 490 -17.38 -28.52 20.23
C TRP A 490 -17.57 -27.49 21.33
N VAL A 491 -17.25 -27.87 22.56
CA VAL A 491 -17.16 -26.92 23.68
C VAL A 491 -15.85 -27.10 24.43
N GLN A 492 -15.24 -25.99 24.83
CA GLN A 492 -14.02 -26.00 25.64
C GLN A 492 -14.21 -26.75 26.96
N ALA A 493 -13.18 -27.48 27.42
CA ALA A 493 -13.17 -28.17 28.72
C ALA A 493 -13.73 -27.30 29.85
N GLY A 494 -14.80 -27.79 30.49
CA GLY A 494 -15.47 -27.12 31.60
C GLY A 494 -16.70 -26.29 31.22
N GLY A 495 -16.95 -26.07 29.93
CA GLY A 495 -18.22 -25.56 29.43
C GLY A 495 -19.30 -26.65 29.37
N SER A 496 -20.55 -26.20 29.25
CA SER A 496 -21.74 -27.02 29.10
C SER A 496 -22.42 -26.77 27.75
N VAL A 497 -23.19 -27.75 27.28
CA VAL A 497 -23.98 -27.64 26.05
C VAL A 497 -25.44 -27.83 26.42
N GLU A 498 -26.26 -26.85 26.08
CA GLU A 498 -27.72 -26.92 26.15
C GLU A 498 -28.25 -26.74 24.72
N VAL A 499 -28.90 -27.78 24.19
CA VAL A 499 -29.58 -27.74 22.89
C VAL A 499 -31.07 -27.89 23.16
N ASP A 500 -31.82 -26.80 22.93
CA ASP A 500 -33.28 -26.80 23.03
C ASP A 500 -33.85 -26.80 21.60
N GLY A 501 -34.27 -27.97 21.10
CA GLY A 501 -34.78 -28.06 19.73
C GLY A 501 -34.47 -29.34 18.95
N VAL A 502 -35.05 -29.46 17.75
CA VAL A 502 -35.16 -30.69 16.93
C VAL A 502 -33.98 -30.91 15.97
N ALA A 503 -32.87 -30.17 16.10
CA ALA A 503 -31.71 -30.37 15.23
C ALA A 503 -30.99 -31.69 15.55
N GLU A 504 -30.97 -32.63 14.60
CA GLU A 504 -30.14 -33.84 14.69
C GLU A 504 -28.67 -33.44 14.52
N VAL A 505 -27.92 -33.39 15.62
CA VAL A 505 -26.46 -33.18 15.63
C VAL A 505 -25.78 -34.55 15.55
N GLU A 506 -24.88 -34.74 14.57
CA GLU A 506 -24.22 -36.04 14.35
C GLU A 506 -23.21 -36.37 15.45
N GLU A 507 -22.44 -35.39 15.93
CA GLU A 507 -21.39 -35.58 16.93
C GLU A 507 -21.33 -34.41 17.93
N LEU A 508 -21.26 -34.74 19.23
CA LEU A 508 -21.06 -33.80 20.33
C LEU A 508 -19.75 -34.14 21.04
N ASP A 509 -18.79 -33.22 21.05
CA ASP A 509 -17.48 -33.42 21.69
C ASP A 509 -17.13 -32.28 22.66
N VAL A 510 -16.45 -32.63 23.75
CA VAL A 510 -15.94 -31.68 24.74
C VAL A 510 -14.42 -31.72 24.67
N ASP A 511 -13.84 -30.61 24.20
CA ASP A 511 -12.42 -30.49 23.94
C ASP A 511 -11.65 -30.67 25.27
N GLY A 512 -10.93 -31.78 25.42
CA GLY A 512 -10.34 -32.21 26.70
C GLY A 512 -10.66 -33.64 27.16
N GLY A 513 -11.41 -34.42 26.38
CA GLY A 513 -11.40 -35.89 26.47
C GLY A 513 -12.55 -36.55 27.23
N ALA A 514 -13.68 -35.86 27.40
CA ALA A 514 -14.91 -36.51 27.87
C ALA A 514 -15.86 -36.72 26.68
N LYS A 515 -15.75 -37.87 26.01
CA LYS A 515 -16.74 -38.30 25.01
C LYS A 515 -18.13 -38.33 25.64
N ALA A 516 -19.08 -37.60 25.06
CA ALA A 516 -20.50 -37.82 25.32
C ALA A 516 -20.90 -39.15 24.66
N TYR A 517 -21.06 -40.21 25.44
CA TYR A 517 -21.51 -41.50 24.91
C TYR A 517 -23.00 -41.43 24.58
N ASN A 518 -23.37 -41.59 23.32
CA ASN A 518 -24.74 -41.93 22.98
C ASN A 518 -25.05 -43.36 23.50
N LYS A 519 -26.34 -43.71 23.59
CA LYS A 519 -26.81 -45.01 24.14
C LYS A 519 -26.09 -46.21 23.51
N ASP A 520 -25.90 -46.18 22.20
CA ASP A 520 -25.30 -47.28 21.45
C ASP A 520 -23.79 -47.36 21.64
N GLU A 521 -23.11 -46.23 21.83
CA GLU A 521 -21.69 -46.20 22.19
C GLU A 521 -21.46 -46.61 23.64
N PHE A 522 -22.35 -46.23 24.57
CA PHE A 522 -22.32 -46.71 25.94
C PHE A 522 -22.53 -48.23 25.97
N ALA A 523 -23.54 -48.76 25.27
CA ALA A 523 -23.76 -50.19 25.13
C ALA A 523 -22.59 -50.94 24.46
N LYS A 524 -21.96 -50.35 23.43
CA LYS A 524 -20.76 -50.92 22.79
C LYS A 524 -19.53 -50.87 23.70
N SER A 525 -19.37 -49.86 24.55
CA SER A 525 -18.26 -49.83 25.52
C SER A 525 -18.43 -50.90 26.59
N LEU A 526 -19.66 -51.16 27.04
CA LEU A 526 -20.00 -52.27 27.94
C LEU A 526 -19.82 -53.65 27.30
N SER A 527 -19.81 -53.74 25.96
CA SER A 527 -19.53 -54.98 25.24
C SER A 527 -18.11 -55.52 25.44
N ARG A 528 -17.20 -54.64 25.86
CA ARG A 528 -15.79 -54.96 26.16
C ARG A 528 -15.57 -55.46 27.59
N LEU A 529 -16.61 -55.42 28.43
CA LEU A 529 -16.56 -55.94 29.79
C LEU A 529 -17.16 -57.35 29.82
N GLU A 530 -16.52 -58.28 30.54
CA GLU A 530 -17.04 -59.63 30.81
C GLU A 530 -18.16 -59.59 31.86
N ILE A 531 -19.25 -58.91 31.54
CA ILE A 531 -20.48 -58.86 32.34
C ILE A 531 -21.60 -59.61 31.63
N SER A 532 -22.57 -60.11 32.38
CA SER A 532 -23.70 -60.81 31.79
C SER A 532 -24.56 -59.85 30.95
N GLU A 533 -25.24 -60.37 29.93
CA GLU A 533 -26.10 -59.55 29.06
C GLU A 533 -27.24 -58.88 29.86
N VAL A 534 -27.65 -59.50 30.97
CA VAL A 534 -28.64 -58.94 31.91
C VAL A 534 -28.07 -57.73 32.66
N GLU A 535 -26.84 -57.81 33.17
CA GLU A 535 -26.17 -56.68 33.85
C GLU A 535 -25.85 -55.54 32.87
N ARG A 536 -25.48 -55.89 31.63
CA ARG A 536 -25.28 -54.91 30.56
C ARG A 536 -26.56 -54.15 30.25
N GLN A 537 -27.68 -54.86 30.10
CA GLN A 537 -28.98 -54.22 29.85
C GLN A 537 -29.41 -53.36 31.05
N GLN A 538 -29.17 -53.81 32.28
CA GLN A 538 -29.47 -53.02 33.48
C GLN A 538 -28.65 -51.73 33.57
N LEU A 539 -27.38 -51.75 33.16
CA LEU A 539 -26.54 -50.55 33.12
C LEU A 539 -26.99 -49.58 32.03
N VAL A 540 -27.41 -50.09 30.87
CA VAL A 540 -27.99 -49.27 29.79
C VAL A 540 -29.32 -48.66 30.24
N ASP A 541 -30.20 -49.43 30.88
CA ASP A 541 -31.49 -48.97 31.39
C ASP A 541 -31.32 -47.93 32.52
N ALA A 542 -30.32 -48.11 33.39
CA ALA A 542 -29.99 -47.15 34.45
C ALA A 542 -29.43 -45.84 33.89
N TRP A 543 -28.59 -45.91 32.86
CA TRP A 543 -28.13 -44.73 32.12
C TRP A 543 -29.31 -44.00 31.45
N GLU A 544 -30.25 -44.74 30.84
CA GLU A 544 -31.45 -44.15 30.22
C GLU A 544 -32.39 -43.50 31.25
N GLN A 545 -32.59 -44.12 32.41
CA GLN A 545 -33.40 -43.55 33.49
C GLN A 545 -32.76 -42.29 34.07
N ALA A 546 -31.43 -42.28 34.23
CA ALA A 546 -30.69 -41.09 34.69
C ALA A 546 -30.75 -39.95 33.66
N ALA A 547 -30.57 -40.26 32.37
CA ALA A 547 -30.70 -39.29 31.29
C ALA A 547 -32.14 -38.74 31.17
N LYS A 548 -33.16 -39.58 31.37
CA LYS A 548 -34.58 -39.18 31.35
C LYS A 548 -34.95 -38.29 32.55
N ALA A 549 -34.49 -38.64 33.75
CA ALA A 549 -34.72 -37.84 34.96
C ALA A 549 -34.01 -36.47 34.91
N GLY A 550 -32.85 -36.38 34.23
CA GLY A 550 -32.18 -35.09 33.97
C GLY A 550 -32.97 -34.18 33.02
N ARG A 551 -33.57 -34.75 31.96
CA ARG A 551 -34.41 -34.02 31.00
C ARG A 551 -35.71 -33.48 31.60
N GLU A 552 -36.31 -34.18 32.55
CA GLU A 552 -37.58 -33.78 33.19
C GLU A 552 -37.40 -32.69 34.28
N ALA A 553 -36.16 -32.37 34.68
CA ALA A 553 -35.86 -31.43 35.77
C ALA A 553 -35.21 -30.10 35.34
N GLY A 554 -34.99 -29.87 34.04
CA GLY A 554 -34.57 -28.56 33.50
C GLY A 554 -33.20 -28.05 33.95
N GLY A 555 -32.16 -28.91 34.01
CA GLY A 555 -30.79 -28.46 34.30
C GLY A 555 -29.72 -29.54 34.07
N ALA A 556 -28.60 -29.13 33.48
CA ALA A 556 -27.49 -29.98 33.05
C ALA A 556 -26.75 -30.73 34.19
N LEU A 557 -26.15 -31.85 33.80
CA LEU A 557 -25.42 -32.81 34.62
C LEU A 557 -24.21 -32.19 35.33
N THR A 558 -24.36 -31.84 36.61
CA THR A 558 -23.25 -31.75 37.59
C THR A 558 -23.62 -32.57 38.83
N ILE A 559 -22.88 -33.64 39.10
CA ILE A 559 -23.13 -34.57 40.22
C ILE A 559 -22.67 -33.95 41.55
N ARG A 560 -23.58 -33.62 42.48
CA ARG A 560 -23.40 -33.61 43.98
C ARG A 560 -24.74 -33.77 44.75
N PRO A 561 -24.74 -34.27 46.01
CA PRO A 561 -25.56 -35.42 46.43
C PRO A 561 -26.92 -35.11 47.10
N ILE A 562 -27.79 -36.12 47.07
CA ILE A 562 -29.05 -36.19 47.84
C ILE A 562 -28.75 -36.30 49.36
N LYS A 563 -29.56 -35.61 50.15
CA LYS A 563 -29.52 -35.46 51.61
C LYS A 563 -29.50 -36.82 52.35
N GLY A 564 -28.44 -37.09 53.12
CA GLY A 564 -28.38 -38.18 54.12
C GLY A 564 -27.12 -39.04 54.16
N LEU A 565 -26.20 -38.88 53.20
CA LEU A 565 -24.93 -39.63 53.17
C LEU A 565 -23.75 -38.66 53.15
N THR A 566 -22.91 -38.68 54.19
CA THR A 566 -21.63 -37.95 54.19
C THR A 566 -20.53 -38.94 53.77
N VAL A 567 -19.98 -38.74 52.58
CA VAL A 567 -18.75 -39.42 52.13
C VAL A 567 -17.67 -38.36 52.00
N THR A 568 -16.61 -38.48 52.80
CA THR A 568 -15.43 -37.62 52.70
C THR A 568 -14.37 -38.33 51.86
N TYR A 569 -13.90 -37.68 50.81
CA TYR A 569 -12.78 -38.14 49.99
C TYR A 569 -11.52 -37.36 50.37
N THR A 570 -10.43 -38.06 50.66
CA THR A 570 -9.09 -37.46 50.68
C THR A 570 -8.27 -38.18 49.63
N ILE A 571 -7.91 -37.46 48.57
CA ILE A 571 -6.93 -37.93 47.58
C ILE A 571 -5.60 -37.33 48.02
N ASP A 572 -4.67 -38.19 48.44
CA ASP A 572 -3.27 -37.78 48.60
C ASP A 572 -2.51 -38.04 47.30
N VAL A 573 -1.43 -37.30 47.08
CA VAL A 573 -0.71 -37.10 45.80
C VAL A 573 -0.03 -38.36 45.24
N GLY A 574 -0.35 -39.54 45.76
CA GLY A 574 0.19 -40.85 45.37
C GLY A 574 -0.81 -41.86 44.81
N GLY A 575 -2.09 -41.51 44.61
CA GLY A 575 -3.02 -42.32 43.80
C GLY A 575 -3.51 -43.64 44.42
N SER A 576 -3.67 -43.74 45.74
CA SER A 576 -4.34 -44.87 46.39
C SER A 576 -5.68 -44.46 47.00
N LEU A 577 -6.76 -45.14 46.61
CA LEU A 577 -8.10 -44.98 47.18
C LEU A 577 -8.32 -46.00 48.31
N THR A 578 -8.67 -45.55 49.52
CA THR A 578 -9.11 -46.44 50.61
C THR A 578 -10.54 -46.11 51.01
N LEU A 579 -11.39 -47.13 51.08
CA LEU A 579 -12.80 -47.02 51.47
C LEU A 579 -13.02 -47.52 52.90
N LYS A 580 -13.76 -46.76 53.72
CA LYS A 580 -14.35 -47.26 54.98
C LYS A 580 -15.80 -46.81 55.08
N SER A 581 -16.68 -47.73 55.45
CA SER A 581 -18.08 -47.47 55.77
C SER A 581 -18.40 -47.86 57.21
N SER A 582 -19.31 -47.14 57.85
CA SER A 582 -19.99 -47.60 59.06
C SER A 582 -21.43 -47.08 59.06
N LEU A 583 -22.39 -48.00 59.21
CA LEU A 583 -23.81 -47.68 59.40
C LEU A 583 -24.17 -47.72 60.88
N ALA A 584 -25.00 -46.78 61.33
CA ALA A 584 -25.71 -46.86 62.60
C ALA A 584 -27.21 -46.71 62.34
N GLY A 585 -28.03 -47.69 62.75
CA GLY A 585 -29.47 -47.49 62.98
C GLY A 585 -30.46 -48.48 62.31
N ASN A 586 -30.60 -49.67 62.89
CA ASN A 586 -31.78 -50.54 63.05
C ASN A 586 -32.87 -50.66 61.96
N ALA A 587 -32.85 -51.77 61.20
CA ALA A 587 -33.78 -52.92 61.37
C ALA A 587 -33.49 -54.10 60.41
N SER A 588 -32.77 -55.13 60.93
CA SER A 588 -33.03 -56.60 60.86
C SER A 588 -33.49 -57.27 59.55
N PHE A 589 -33.01 -58.43 59.06
CA PHE A 589 -32.11 -59.55 59.44
C PHE A 589 -31.92 -60.29 58.07
N ILE A 590 -30.80 -60.92 57.66
CA ILE A 590 -30.22 -62.20 58.10
C ILE A 590 -28.80 -62.27 57.49
N ASP A 591 -27.85 -62.61 58.33
CA ASP A 591 -26.47 -62.98 58.04
C ASP A 591 -26.40 -64.35 57.35
N ASN A 592 -25.60 -64.46 56.28
CA ASN A 592 -24.82 -65.67 56.06
C ASN A 592 -23.52 -65.35 55.32
N THR A 593 -22.47 -65.17 56.10
CA THR A 593 -21.06 -65.54 55.86
C THR A 593 -20.75 -66.38 54.60
N ASN A 594 -19.78 -65.94 53.79
CA ASN A 594 -18.45 -66.58 53.67
C ASN A 594 -17.61 -66.08 52.48
N SER A 595 -16.29 -65.99 52.73
CA SER A 595 -15.14 -65.90 51.80
C SER A 595 -15.08 -64.69 50.86
N ALA A 596 -14.22 -63.69 51.11
CA ALA A 596 -12.79 -63.70 50.75
C ALA A 596 -12.57 -64.02 49.28
N THR A 597 -12.11 -63.04 48.48
CA THR A 597 -10.82 -63.05 47.76
C THR A 597 -10.65 -61.68 47.06
N ALA A 598 -9.41 -61.21 47.03
CA ALA A 598 -8.93 -60.00 46.37
C ALA A 598 -9.34 -59.87 44.89
N ILE A 599 -9.31 -58.65 44.35
CA ILE A 599 -8.45 -58.25 43.23
C ILE A 599 -8.54 -56.72 43.04
N GLN A 600 -7.36 -56.10 42.99
CA GLN A 600 -7.12 -54.77 42.44
C GLN A 600 -7.29 -54.79 40.92
N ALA A 601 -8.06 -53.85 40.38
CA ALA A 601 -7.77 -53.10 39.15
C ALA A 601 -8.73 -51.90 39.12
#